data_AF-A0ABD8B6G0-F1
#
_entry.id   AF-A0ABD8B6G0-F1
#
_cell.length_a   1.000
_cell.length_b   1.000
_cell.length_c   1.000
_cell.angle_alpha   90.00
_cell.angle_beta   90.00
_cell.angle_gamma   90.00
#
_symmetry.space_group_name_H-M   'P 1'
#
loop_
_entity.id
_entity.type
_entity.pdbx_description
1 polymer ?
#
loop_
_entity_poly.entity_id
_entity_poly.type
_entity_poly.pdbx_seq_one_letter_code
_entity_poly.pdbx_strand_id
1 'polypeptide(L)'
;MAHHLLGRTKPADEIGVEELLALAGQLPGTEIVPQDDGGVRYSFTTPAAGTTVFGPRPSFANSILGPSFNYEKPTITFADGTALSPQLLAEVEEVTARLTENLDWQDQDAAVIDNTRVMHGRRAITDPHRTIYNALSYIEAPAA
;
A
#
# COMPACT_ATOMS: atom_id res chain seq x y z
N MET A 1 5.91 -6.57 -8.62
CA MET A 1 6.13 -6.98 -7.21
C MET A 1 6.32 -8.49 -7.09
N ALA A 2 5.32 -9.32 -7.40
CA ALA A 2 5.44 -10.79 -7.34
C ALA A 2 6.69 -11.34 -8.06
N HIS A 3 6.96 -10.88 -9.29
CA HIS A 3 8.18 -11.22 -10.03
C HIS A 3 9.48 -10.97 -9.25
N HIS A 4 9.58 -9.87 -8.50
CA HIS A 4 10.76 -9.55 -7.70
C HIS A 4 10.83 -10.44 -6.45
N LEU A 5 9.70 -10.65 -5.76
CA LEU A 5 9.63 -11.48 -4.56
C LEU A 5 9.90 -12.96 -4.83
N LEU A 6 9.57 -13.43 -6.04
CA LEU A 6 9.89 -14.78 -6.53
C LEU A 6 11.31 -14.90 -7.10
N GLY A 7 12.17 -13.91 -6.86
CA GLY A 7 13.58 -13.92 -7.29
C GLY A 7 13.76 -13.81 -8.80
N ARG A 8 12.76 -13.34 -9.56
CA ARG A 8 12.79 -13.20 -11.02
C ARG A 8 13.11 -14.51 -11.75
N THR A 9 12.68 -15.63 -11.17
CA THR A 9 12.93 -16.98 -11.67
C THR A 9 12.10 -17.34 -12.90
N LYS A 10 11.02 -16.61 -13.17
CA LYS A 10 10.15 -16.74 -14.36
C LYS A 10 9.87 -15.36 -14.97
N PRO A 11 9.64 -15.25 -16.29
CA PRO A 11 9.10 -14.03 -16.90
C PRO A 11 7.81 -13.56 -16.22
N ALA A 12 7.58 -12.24 -16.19
CA ALA A 12 6.44 -11.67 -15.47
C ALA A 12 5.08 -12.09 -16.04
N ASP A 13 5.02 -12.35 -17.34
CA ASP A 13 3.86 -12.86 -18.09
C ASP A 13 3.61 -14.36 -17.90
N GLU A 14 4.54 -15.09 -17.29
CA GLU A 14 4.40 -16.50 -16.91
C GLU A 14 4.05 -16.70 -15.43
N ILE A 15 3.82 -15.62 -14.67
CA ILE A 15 3.41 -15.71 -13.26
C ILE A 15 1.91 -16.00 -13.20
N GLY A 16 1.54 -17.17 -12.69
CA GLY A 16 0.17 -17.61 -12.52
C GLY A 16 -0.31 -17.59 -11.06
N VAL A 17 -1.54 -18.08 -10.86
CA VAL A 17 -2.18 -18.16 -9.53
C VAL A 17 -1.41 -19.06 -8.56
N GLU A 18 -0.81 -20.15 -9.06
CA GLU A 18 -0.03 -21.08 -8.23
C GLU A 18 1.18 -20.38 -7.58
N GLU A 19 1.90 -19.54 -8.33
CA GLU A 19 3.00 -18.75 -7.79
C GLU A 19 2.53 -17.71 -6.77
N LEU A 20 1.35 -17.11 -7.00
CA LEU A 20 0.76 -16.17 -6.05
C LEU A 20 0.39 -16.87 -4.74
N LEU A 21 -0.18 -18.07 -4.79
CA LEU A 21 -0.50 -18.88 -3.61
C LEU A 21 0.78 -19.27 -2.85
N ALA A 22 1.81 -19.71 -3.58
CA ALA A 22 3.11 -20.04 -2.97
C ALA A 22 3.73 -18.82 -2.28
N LEU A 23 3.65 -17.64 -2.90
CA LEU A 23 4.13 -16.39 -2.33
C LEU A 23 3.33 -15.98 -1.08
N ALA A 24 2.00 -16.08 -1.12
CA ALA A 24 1.14 -15.77 0.03
C ALA A 24 1.51 -16.63 1.25
N GLY A 25 1.82 -17.91 1.06
CA GLY A 25 2.28 -18.80 2.13
C GLY A 25 3.59 -18.37 2.80
N GLN A 26 4.38 -17.49 2.18
CA GLN A 26 5.62 -16.94 2.72
C GLN A 26 5.46 -15.54 3.33
N LEU A 27 4.31 -14.88 3.14
CA LEU A 27 4.06 -13.51 3.55
C LEU A 27 3.04 -13.49 4.70
N PRO A 28 3.47 -13.25 5.96
CA PRO A 28 2.57 -13.20 7.09
C PRO A 28 1.40 -12.23 6.87
N GLY A 29 0.20 -12.69 7.25
CA GLY A 29 -1.03 -11.90 7.12
C GLY A 29 -1.58 -11.80 5.69
N THR A 30 -0.94 -12.40 4.68
CA THR A 30 -1.44 -12.41 3.30
C THR A 30 -2.25 -13.67 3.02
N GLU A 31 -3.42 -13.50 2.41
CA GLU A 31 -4.25 -14.59 1.90
C GLU A 31 -4.63 -14.33 0.44
N ILE A 32 -4.63 -15.40 -0.35
CA ILE A 32 -5.08 -15.37 -1.74
C ILE A 32 -6.06 -16.53 -1.93
N VAL A 33 -7.26 -16.20 -2.40
CA VAL A 33 -8.33 -17.16 -2.67
C VAL A 33 -8.70 -17.09 -4.14
N PRO A 34 -8.41 -18.13 -4.95
CA PRO A 34 -8.85 -18.19 -6.35
C PRO A 34 -10.38 -18.05 -6.47
N GLN A 35 -10.83 -17.40 -7.53
CA GLN A 35 -12.26 -17.22 -7.85
C GLN A 35 -12.62 -18.01 -9.12
N ASP A 36 -13.90 -18.33 -9.29
CA ASP A 36 -14.39 -19.15 -10.40
C ASP A 36 -14.21 -18.49 -11.78
N ASP A 37 -14.08 -17.16 -11.82
CA ASP A 37 -13.86 -16.37 -13.04
C ASP A 37 -12.38 -16.27 -13.45
N GLY A 38 -11.48 -16.99 -12.75
CA GLY A 38 -10.04 -16.92 -12.95
C GLY A 38 -9.37 -15.74 -12.25
N GLY A 39 -10.13 -14.91 -11.53
CA GLY A 39 -9.62 -13.89 -10.63
C GLY A 39 -9.10 -14.45 -9.30
N VAL A 40 -8.66 -13.56 -8.43
CA VAL A 40 -8.28 -13.88 -7.04
C VAL A 40 -8.86 -12.84 -6.09
N ARG A 41 -9.30 -13.29 -4.91
CA ARG A 41 -9.52 -12.42 -3.76
C ARG A 41 -8.23 -12.36 -2.94
N TYR A 42 -7.74 -11.16 -2.71
CA TYR A 42 -6.58 -10.89 -1.88
C TYR A 42 -7.02 -10.29 -0.55
N SER A 43 -6.51 -10.82 0.56
CA SER A 43 -6.69 -10.24 1.89
C SER A 43 -5.31 -10.00 2.54
N PHE A 44 -5.21 -8.95 3.34
CA PHE A 44 -3.98 -8.61 4.06
C PHE A 44 -4.29 -8.10 5.46
N THR A 45 -3.74 -8.77 6.47
CA THR A 45 -3.85 -8.40 7.88
C THR A 45 -2.51 -7.89 8.39
N THR A 46 -2.51 -6.69 8.96
CA THR A 46 -1.29 -6.06 9.50
C THR A 46 -1.65 -5.11 10.65
N PRO A 47 -0.73 -4.80 11.58
CA PRO A 47 -0.95 -3.75 12.55
C PRO A 47 -1.27 -2.40 11.88
N ALA A 48 -2.26 -1.68 12.42
CA ALA A 48 -2.64 -0.36 11.90
C ALA A 48 -1.52 0.69 12.08
N ALA A 49 -0.64 0.50 13.06
CA ALA A 49 0.55 1.32 13.27
C ALA A 49 1.76 0.41 13.53
N GLY A 50 2.89 0.72 12.89
CA GLY A 50 4.17 0.04 13.05
C GLY A 50 5.29 1.02 13.41
N THR A 51 6.55 0.58 13.44
CA THR A 51 7.69 1.50 13.47
C THR A 51 8.23 1.72 12.07
N THR A 52 8.81 2.90 11.82
CA THR A 52 9.58 3.15 10.60
C THR A 52 10.85 2.29 10.59
N VAL A 53 11.34 1.95 9.40
CA VAL A 53 12.66 1.30 9.23
C VAL A 53 13.83 2.21 9.61
N PHE A 54 13.58 3.51 9.82
CA PHE A 54 14.58 4.51 10.21
C PHE A 54 14.49 4.94 11.68
N GLY A 55 13.69 4.27 12.51
CA GLY A 55 13.65 4.57 13.95
C GLY A 55 12.47 3.96 14.71
N PRO A 56 12.46 4.06 16.05
CA PRO A 56 11.50 3.37 16.91
C PRO A 56 10.15 4.09 17.04
N ARG A 57 9.96 5.22 16.35
CA ARG A 57 8.73 6.00 16.49
C ARG A 57 7.58 5.28 15.79
N PRO A 58 6.41 5.16 16.43
CA PRO A 58 5.22 4.66 15.77
C PRO A 58 4.85 5.51 14.55
N SER A 59 4.45 4.85 13.48
CA SER A 59 3.94 5.45 12.25
C SER A 59 2.58 4.84 11.90
N PHE A 60 1.67 5.71 11.45
CA PHE A 60 0.34 5.34 10.96
C PHE A 60 0.34 5.44 9.43
N ALA A 61 1.04 4.52 8.78
CA ALA A 61 1.14 4.43 7.33
C ALA A 61 0.40 3.18 6.85
N ASN A 62 -0.89 3.33 6.53
CA ASN A 62 -1.76 2.23 6.12
C ASN A 62 -2.79 2.71 5.09
N SER A 63 -3.71 1.81 4.71
CA SER A 63 -4.69 2.05 3.65
C SER A 63 -6.12 2.33 4.16
N ILE A 64 -6.31 2.69 5.44
CA ILE A 64 -7.63 2.79 6.09
C ILE A 64 -8.59 3.77 5.39
N LEU A 65 -8.07 4.83 4.78
CA LEU A 65 -8.85 5.81 4.01
C LEU A 65 -9.11 5.39 2.56
N GLY A 66 -8.63 4.21 2.16
CA GLY A 66 -8.91 3.56 0.89
C GLY A 66 -8.33 4.26 -0.34
N PRO A 67 -7.42 3.63 -1.11
CA PRO A 67 -7.17 4.05 -2.48
C PRO A 67 -8.19 3.34 -3.38
N SER A 68 -9.32 3.96 -3.68
CA SER A 68 -10.22 3.45 -4.71
C SER A 68 -10.56 4.55 -5.70
N PHE A 69 -9.80 4.53 -6.79
CA PHE A 69 -10.17 5.18 -8.04
C PHE A 69 -9.99 4.11 -9.12
N ASN A 70 -11.05 3.77 -9.85
CA ASN A 70 -11.10 2.75 -10.91
C ASN A 70 -11.11 1.26 -10.49
N TYR A 71 -11.25 0.92 -9.21
CA TYR A 71 -11.35 -0.46 -8.73
C TYR A 71 -12.48 -0.64 -7.73
N GLU A 72 -12.90 -1.88 -7.49
CA GLU A 72 -13.79 -2.21 -6.37
C GLU A 72 -13.23 -1.64 -5.06
N LYS A 73 -14.09 -1.03 -4.26
CA LYS A 73 -13.68 -0.46 -2.97
C LYS A 73 -13.25 -1.61 -2.04
N PRO A 74 -12.04 -1.57 -1.45
CA PRO A 74 -11.62 -2.60 -0.53
C PRO A 74 -12.50 -2.58 0.73
N THR A 75 -12.81 -3.77 1.25
CA THR A 75 -13.40 -3.92 2.58
C THR A 75 -12.29 -3.84 3.62
N ILE A 76 -12.37 -2.85 4.51
CA ILE A 76 -11.39 -2.64 5.59
C ILE A 76 -12.07 -2.83 6.94
N THR A 77 -11.54 -3.75 7.72
CA THR A 77 -12.05 -4.14 9.05
C THR A 77 -10.91 -4.21 10.06
N PHE A 78 -11.25 -4.42 11.32
CA PHE A 78 -10.28 -4.99 12.27
C PHE A 78 -9.95 -6.44 11.88
N ALA A 79 -8.88 -6.97 12.48
CA ALA A 79 -8.39 -8.33 12.20
C ALA A 79 -9.40 -9.44 12.56
N ASP A 80 -10.36 -9.15 13.44
CA ASP A 80 -11.46 -10.05 13.79
C ASP A 80 -12.68 -9.93 12.84
N GLY A 81 -12.57 -9.12 11.80
CA GLY A 81 -13.64 -8.84 10.83
C GLY A 81 -14.65 -7.78 11.28
N THR A 82 -14.50 -7.20 12.48
CA THR A 82 -15.40 -6.13 12.93
C THR A 82 -15.20 -4.87 12.10
N ALA A 83 -16.31 -4.23 11.74
CA ALA A 83 -16.29 -3.02 10.93
C ALA A 83 -15.68 -1.84 11.71
N LEU A 84 -14.95 -0.97 10.99
CA LEU A 84 -14.51 0.31 11.52
C LEU A 84 -15.71 1.24 11.69
N SER A 85 -15.86 1.86 12.86
CA SER A 85 -17.00 2.75 13.10
C SER A 85 -16.91 4.02 12.25
N PRO A 86 -18.04 4.61 11.83
CA PRO A 86 -18.03 5.89 11.13
C PRO A 86 -17.34 7.00 11.92
N GLN A 87 -17.45 7.00 13.25
CA GLN A 87 -16.81 7.96 14.13
C GLN A 87 -15.28 7.82 14.10
N LEU A 88 -14.76 6.60 14.13
CA LEU A 88 -13.33 6.33 14.02
C LEU A 88 -12.78 6.81 12.66
N LEU A 89 -13.50 6.50 11.58
CA LEU A 89 -13.09 6.91 10.23
C LEU A 89 -13.09 8.43 10.09
N ALA A 90 -14.10 9.12 10.63
CA ALA A 90 -14.17 10.57 10.63
C ALA A 90 -13.02 11.22 11.42
N GLU A 91 -12.65 10.66 12.58
CA GLU A 91 -11.52 11.16 13.36
C GLU A 91 -10.19 10.98 12.62
N VAL A 92 -9.99 9.81 11.99
CA VAL A 92 -8.80 9.56 11.16
C VAL A 92 -8.74 10.55 10.00
N GLU A 93 -9.86 10.78 9.31
CA GLU A 93 -9.93 11.76 8.21
C GLU A 93 -9.63 13.18 8.69
N GLU A 94 -10.21 13.63 9.80
CA GLU A 94 -9.97 14.96 10.37
C GLU A 94 -8.49 15.16 10.74
N VAL A 95 -7.91 14.21 11.48
CA VAL A 95 -6.52 14.29 11.94
C VAL A 95 -5.55 14.26 10.76
N THR A 96 -5.76 13.35 9.82
CA THR A 96 -4.89 13.25 8.63
C THR A 96 -5.02 14.46 7.73
N ALA A 97 -6.23 15.00 7.52
CA ALA A 97 -6.44 16.22 6.74
C ALA A 97 -5.71 17.43 7.35
N ARG A 98 -5.74 17.57 8.68
CA ARG A 98 -5.02 18.65 9.39
C ARG A 98 -3.50 18.53 9.30
N LEU A 99 -2.98 17.31 9.20
CA LEU A 99 -1.54 17.03 9.13
C LEU A 99 -1.02 16.86 7.69
N THR A 100 -1.90 16.95 6.69
CA THR A 100 -1.53 16.77 5.29
C THR A 100 -0.92 18.05 4.75
N GLU A 101 0.32 17.95 4.29
CA GLU A 101 1.01 19.02 3.57
C GLU A 101 0.87 18.80 2.05
N ASN A 102 0.64 19.89 1.31
CA ASN A 102 0.67 19.84 -0.16
C ASN A 102 2.10 20.11 -0.64
N LEU A 103 2.54 19.32 -1.62
CA LEU A 103 3.75 19.62 -2.39
C LEU A 103 3.35 20.40 -3.64
N ASP A 104 3.64 21.70 -3.64
CA ASP A 104 3.40 22.61 -4.78
C ASP A 104 4.50 22.48 -5.82
N TRP A 105 4.53 21.32 -6.48
CA TRP A 105 5.55 20.90 -7.44
C TRP A 105 5.94 21.98 -8.45
N GLN A 106 7.24 22.20 -8.59
CA GLN A 106 7.88 22.91 -9.70
C GLN A 106 8.58 21.93 -10.63
N ASP A 107 8.92 22.39 -11.84
CA ASP A 107 9.72 21.56 -12.75
C ASP A 107 11.06 21.19 -12.10
N GLN A 108 11.49 19.95 -12.30
CA GLN A 108 12.70 19.35 -11.71
C GLN A 108 12.67 19.12 -10.18
N ASP A 109 11.55 19.36 -9.49
CA ASP A 109 11.43 18.98 -8.08
C ASP A 109 11.49 17.46 -7.92
N ALA A 110 12.11 17.01 -6.83
CA ALA A 110 12.13 15.61 -6.41
C ALA A 110 11.77 15.49 -4.93
N ALA A 111 10.90 14.52 -4.61
CA ALA A 111 10.60 14.15 -3.23
C ALA A 111 10.99 12.70 -2.98
N VAL A 112 11.69 12.45 -1.87
CA VAL A 112 11.95 11.12 -1.35
C VAL A 112 11.16 10.98 -0.05
N ILE A 113 10.32 9.96 0.01
CA ILE A 113 9.48 9.71 1.18
C ILE A 113 9.84 8.37 1.81
N ASP A 114 9.85 8.36 3.15
CA ASP A 114 9.84 7.12 3.91
C ASP A 114 8.42 6.54 3.88
N ASN A 115 8.20 5.58 2.98
CA ASN A 115 6.90 4.93 2.80
C ASN A 115 6.46 4.09 4.01
N THR A 116 7.35 3.84 4.98
CA THR A 116 6.99 3.19 6.25
C THR A 116 6.43 4.17 7.27
N ARG A 117 6.45 5.47 6.96
CA ARG A 117 6.02 6.54 7.86
C ARG A 117 4.93 7.45 7.31
N VAL A 118 4.88 7.65 6.00
CA VAL A 118 4.06 8.70 5.37
C VAL A 118 3.00 8.08 4.47
N MET A 119 1.73 8.41 4.72
CA MET A 119 0.67 8.26 3.73
C MET A 119 0.75 9.39 2.72
N HIS A 120 0.51 9.10 1.44
CA HIS A 120 0.50 10.09 0.37
C HIS A 120 -0.67 9.86 -0.59
N GLY A 121 -1.09 10.92 -1.26
CA GLY A 121 -2.17 10.90 -2.22
C GLY A 121 -1.99 11.99 -3.27
N ARG A 122 -3.00 12.19 -4.12
CA ARG A 122 -2.99 13.27 -5.12
C ARG A 122 -4.22 14.15 -4.97
N ARG A 123 -4.04 15.46 -5.21
CA ARG A 123 -5.15 16.37 -5.51
C ARG A 123 -5.66 16.12 -6.93
N ALA A 124 -6.79 16.74 -7.27
CA ALA A 124 -7.29 16.76 -8.64
C ALA A 124 -6.19 17.30 -9.59
N ILE A 125 -5.98 16.61 -10.71
CA ILE A 125 -5.00 17.05 -11.72
C ILE A 125 -5.73 18.05 -12.61
N THR A 126 -5.34 19.32 -12.50
CA THR A 126 -5.92 20.42 -13.28
C THR A 126 -5.03 20.86 -14.45
N ASP A 127 -3.73 20.53 -14.39
CA ASP A 127 -2.77 20.80 -15.46
C ASP A 127 -2.60 19.56 -16.36
N PRO A 128 -3.01 19.62 -17.65
CA PRO A 128 -2.90 18.50 -18.57
C PRO A 128 -1.45 18.20 -19.00
N HIS A 129 -0.49 19.11 -18.74
CA HIS A 129 0.92 18.92 -19.07
C HIS A 129 1.75 18.36 -17.90
N ARG A 130 1.13 18.22 -16.72
CA ARG A 130 1.80 17.69 -15.54
C ARG A 130 2.23 16.24 -15.72
N THR A 131 3.54 16.01 -15.63
CA THR A 131 4.14 14.68 -15.63
C THR A 131 4.86 14.43 -14.31
N ILE A 132 4.57 13.29 -13.66
CA ILE A 132 5.31 12.82 -12.48
C ILE A 132 5.82 11.41 -12.74
N TYR A 133 7.10 11.21 -12.46
CA TYR A 133 7.73 9.89 -12.44
C TYR A 133 7.83 9.41 -10.99
N ASN A 134 7.50 8.16 -10.74
CA ASN A 134 7.66 7.53 -9.43
C ASN A 134 8.61 6.33 -9.52
N ALA A 135 9.43 6.15 -8.49
CA ALA A 135 10.26 4.99 -8.31
C ALA A 135 10.09 4.46 -6.89
N LEU A 136 10.24 3.15 -6.73
CA LEU A 136 10.20 2.47 -5.45
C LEU A 136 11.55 1.80 -5.23
N SER A 137 12.05 1.86 -4.01
CA SER A 137 13.27 1.18 -3.60
C SER A 137 13.02 0.40 -2.31
N TYR A 138 13.90 -0.55 -2.02
CA TYR A 138 13.86 -1.38 -0.83
C TYR A 138 15.16 -1.20 -0.05
N ILE A 139 15.09 -1.33 1.26
CA ILE A 139 16.28 -1.48 2.09
C ILE A 139 16.59 -2.97 2.11
N GLU A 140 17.81 -3.34 1.71
CA GLU A 140 18.30 -4.69 1.95
C GLU A 140 18.39 -4.89 3.47
N ALA A 141 17.69 -5.89 4.00
CA ALA A 141 17.91 -6.29 5.39
C ALA A 141 19.39 -6.64 5.53
N PRO A 142 20.07 -6.24 6.63
CA PRO A 142 21.42 -6.69 6.90
C PRO A 142 21.44 -8.22 6.80
N ALA A 143 22.40 -8.78 6.08
CA ALA A 143 22.62 -10.23 6.10
C ALA A 143 22.76 -10.67 7.56
N ALA A 144 21.93 -11.65 7.95
CA ALA A 144 21.99 -12.26 9.27
C ALA A 144 23.34 -12.96 9.51
#